data_AF-A0A7K7LIS4-F1
#
_entry.id   AF-A0A7K7LIS4-F1
#
_cell.length_a   1.000
_cell.length_b   1.000
_cell.length_c   1.000
_cell.angle_alpha   90.00
_cell.angle_beta   90.00
_cell.angle_gamma   90.00
#
_symmetry.space_group_name_H-M   'P 1'
#
loop_
_entity.id
_entity.type
_entity.pdbx_description
1 polymer ?
#
loop_
_entity_poly.entity_id
_entity_poly.type
_entity_poly.pdbx_seq_one_letter_code
_entity_poly.pdbx_strand_id
1 'polypeptide(L)' 'MEKNQTWSRADCHARGANLAVIQSEEELEFVLRYKGAPDHWIGLSRQNSRQRWEWDDGTEFDSSL' A
#
# COMPACT_ATOMS: atom_id res chain seq x y z
N MET A 1 7.71 -14.65 11.24
CA MET A 1 8.37 -14.46 9.94
C MET A 1 7.79 -13.18 9.36
N GLU A 2 8.59 -12.13 9.28
CA GLU A 2 8.15 -10.88 8.67
C GLU A 2 7.90 -11.13 7.19
N LYS A 3 6.69 -10.85 6.73
CA LYS A 3 6.35 -10.95 5.31
C LYS A 3 6.91 -9.71 4.63
N ASN A 4 7.69 -9.87 3.57
CA ASN A 4 8.17 -8.74 2.78
C ASN A 4 7.04 -8.24 1.83
N GLN A 5 7.24 -7.08 1.23
CA GLN A 5 6.24 -6.47 0.34
C GLN A 5 5.92 -7.39 -0.84
N THR A 6 6.93 -8.04 -1.43
CA THR A 6 6.78 -8.95 -2.57
C THR A 6 5.84 -10.12 -2.26
N TRP A 7 6.03 -10.76 -1.10
CA TRP A 7 5.18 -11.86 -0.66
C TRP A 7 3.75 -11.37 -0.40
N SER A 8 3.60 -10.23 0.25
CA SER A 8 2.29 -9.65 0.60
C SER A 8 1.47 -9.32 -0.65
N ARG A 9 2.13 -8.73 -1.65
CA ARG A 9 1.56 -8.45 -2.97
C ARG A 9 1.12 -9.73 -3.69
N ALA A 10 1.97 -10.75 -3.71
CA ALA A 10 1.64 -12.04 -4.34
C ALA A 10 0.43 -12.72 -3.68
N ASP A 11 0.32 -12.68 -2.35
CA ASP A 11 -0.84 -13.25 -1.63
C ASP A 11 -2.14 -12.48 -1.92
N CYS A 12 -2.09 -11.13 -1.98
CA CYS A 12 -3.23 -10.32 -2.39
C CYS A 12 -3.69 -10.67 -3.81
N HIS A 13 -2.77 -10.72 -4.77
CA HIS A 13 -3.11 -11.07 -6.16
C HIS A 13 -3.63 -12.50 -6.29
N ALA A 14 -3.08 -13.46 -5.54
CA ALA A 14 -3.59 -14.83 -5.52
C ALA A 14 -5.04 -14.92 -5.01
N ARG A 15 -5.51 -13.91 -4.28
CA ARG A 15 -6.89 -13.76 -3.79
C ARG A 15 -7.76 -12.87 -4.68
N GLY A 16 -7.24 -12.41 -5.83
CA GLY A 16 -7.95 -11.50 -6.73
C GLY A 16 -8.04 -10.06 -6.21
N ALA A 17 -7.11 -9.65 -5.34
CA ALA A 17 -7.05 -8.31 -4.75
C ALA A 17 -5.66 -7.67 -4.95
N ASN A 18 -5.55 -6.41 -4.56
CA ASN A 18 -4.29 -5.66 -4.52
C ASN A 18 -3.94 -5.31 -3.07
N LEU A 19 -2.69 -4.89 -2.83
CA LEU A 19 -2.38 -4.23 -1.56
C LEU A 19 -3.18 -2.93 -1.45
N ALA A 20 -3.48 -2.52 -0.21
CA ALA A 20 -4.33 -1.36 0.05
C ALA A 20 -3.79 -0.09 -0.62
N VAL A 21 -4.68 0.60 -1.33
CA VAL A 21 -4.47 1.93 -1.91
C VAL A 21 -5.19 2.92 -1.00
N ILE A 22 -4.55 4.06 -0.70
CA ILE A 22 -5.10 5.09 0.18
C ILE A 22 -5.16 6.39 -0.63
N GLN A 23 -6.36 6.90 -0.84
CA GLN A 23 -6.64 8.04 -1.72
C GLN A 23 -7.27 9.24 -1.00
N SER A 24 -7.51 9.13 0.31
CA SER A 24 -8.02 10.23 1.13
C SER A 24 -7.49 10.20 2.57
N GLU A 25 -7.57 11.34 3.26
CA GLU A 25 -7.23 11.44 4.68
C GLU A 25 -8.16 10.55 5.53
N GLU A 26 -9.46 10.49 5.19
CA GLU A 26 -10.43 9.64 5.89
C GLU A 26 -10.12 8.15 5.74
N GLU A 27 -9.65 7.71 4.57
CA GLU A 27 -9.18 6.34 4.37
C GLU A 27 -7.93 6.04 5.20
N LEU A 28 -6.99 6.99 5.25
CA LEU A 28 -5.79 6.86 6.08
C LEU A 28 -6.15 6.76 7.56
N GLU A 29 -7.03 7.62 8.06
CA GLU A 29 -7.53 7.58 9.43
C GLU A 29 -8.21 6.24 9.75
N PHE A 30 -9.04 5.75 8.84
CA PHE A 30 -9.71 4.46 8.99
C PHE A 30 -8.68 3.32 9.09
N VAL A 31 -7.72 3.26 8.17
CA VAL A 31 -6.69 2.21 8.18
C VAL A 31 -5.84 2.30 9.44
N LEU A 32 -5.39 3.48 9.84
CA LEU A 32 -4.58 3.67 11.05
C LEU A 32 -5.34 3.28 12.33
N ARG A 33 -6.64 3.53 12.38
CA ARG A 33 -7.50 3.14 13.50
C ARG A 33 -7.63 1.63 13.65
N TYR A 34 -7.63 0.89 12.54
CA TYR A 34 -7.94 -0.54 12.53
C TYR A 34 -6.77 -1.47 12.15
N LYS A 35 -5.59 -0.94 11.76
CA LYS A 35 -4.43 -1.77 11.38
C LYS A 35 -3.89 -2.62 12.52
N GLY A 36 -4.17 -2.26 13.77
CA GLY A 36 -3.61 -2.91 14.95
C GLY A 36 -2.14 -2.54 15.23
N ALA A 37 -1.51 -3.30 16.13
CA ALA A 37 -0.15 -3.00 16.56
C ALA A 37 0.93 -3.16 15.47
N PRO A 38 0.96 -4.23 14.66
CA PRO A 38 2.04 -4.42 13.70
C PRO A 38 1.96 -3.44 12.52
N ASP A 39 3.10 -3.25 11.87
CA ASP A 39 3.17 -2.57 10.59
C ASP A 39 2.78 -3.52 9.46
N HIS A 40 2.15 -2.94 8.44
CA HIS A 40 1.59 -3.68 7.31
C HIS A 40 2.07 -3.07 6.01
N TRP A 41 2.36 -3.90 5.02
CA TRP A 41 2.64 -3.45 3.67
C TRP A 41 1.37 -2.92 3.01
N ILE A 42 1.48 -1.76 2.36
CA ILE A 42 0.48 -1.16 1.50
C ILE A 42 0.96 -1.15 0.04
N GLY A 43 0.08 -0.75 -0.88
CA GLY A 43 0.35 -0.78 -2.32
C GLY A 43 1.36 0.26 -2.80
N LEU A 44 1.69 1.25 -1.97
CA LEU A 44 2.61 2.32 -2.35
C LEU A 44 4.04 1.79 -2.56
N SER A 45 4.57 1.98 -3.77
CA SER A 45 5.93 1.54 -4.12
C SER A 45 6.61 2.46 -5.14
N ARG A 46 7.94 2.37 -5.23
CA ARG A 46 8.75 3.00 -6.28
C ARG A 46 9.94 2.09 -6.60
N GLN A 47 10.31 1.96 -7.87
CA GLN A 47 11.42 1.05 -8.24
C GLN A 47 12.78 1.64 -7.87
N ASN A 48 12.91 2.96 -7.92
CA ASN A 48 14.12 3.67 -7.50
C ASN A 48 13.78 5.05 -6.91
N SER A 49 14.76 5.66 -6.25
CA SER A 49 14.59 6.96 -5.58
C SER A 49 14.31 8.14 -6.51
N ARG A 50 14.53 7.98 -7.83
CA ARG A 50 14.30 9.02 -8.85
C ARG A 50 12.93 8.91 -9.51
N GLN A 51 12.22 7.81 -9.31
CA GLN A 51 10.87 7.61 -9.81
C GLN A 51 9.83 8.13 -8.82
N ARG A 52 8.68 8.51 -9.37
CA ARG A 52 7.50 8.84 -8.58
C ARG A 52 6.99 7.60 -7.84
N TRP A 53 6.32 7.84 -6.74
CA TRP A 53 5.58 6.80 -6.03
C TRP A 53 4.32 6.45 -6.82
N GLU A 54 4.01 5.16 -6.88
CA GLU A 54 2.88 4.61 -7.60
C GLU A 54 2.16 3.58 -6.72
N TRP A 55 0.85 3.54 -6.87
CA TRP A 55 -0.03 2.58 -6.21
C TRP A 55 -0.24 1.32 -7.07
N ASP A 56 -0.69 0.23 -6.45
CA ASP A 56 -0.95 -1.05 -7.13
C ASP A 56 -1.99 -0.97 -8.25
N ASP A 57 -2.89 0.00 -8.17
CA ASP A 57 -3.93 0.25 -9.17
C ASP A 57 -3.44 1.10 -10.34
N GLY A 58 -2.16 1.50 -10.34
CA GLY A 58 -1.53 2.35 -11.35
C GLY A 58 -1.78 3.84 -11.15
N THR A 59 -2.42 4.25 -10.04
CA THR A 59 -2.57 5.66 -9.72
C THR A 59 -1.27 6.26 -9.19
N GLU A 60 -0.97 7.48 -9.61
CA GLU A 60 0.18 8.22 -9.09
C GLU A 60 -0.11 8.68 -7.67
N PHE A 61 0.91 8.60 -6.81
CA PHE A 61 0.81 9.13 -5.46
C PHE A 61 0.74 10.65 -5.48
N ASP A 62 -0.34 11.20 -4.91
CA ASP A 62 -0.46 12.62 -4.62
C ASP A 62 0.00 12.89 -3.19
N SER A 63 1.07 13.68 -3.05
CA SER A 63 1.62 14.08 -1.75
C SER A 63 0.88 15.27 -1.11
N SER A 64 -0.17 15.77 -1.75
CA SER A 64 -1.02 16.84 -1.21
C SER A 64 -2.18 16.31 -0.36
N LEU A 65 -2.32 14.98 -0.26
CA LEU A 65 -3.02 14.30 0.82
C LEU A 65 -2.41 14.64 2.19
#